data_AF-A0A2A6KWI6-F1
#
_entry.id   AF-A0A2A6KWI6-F1
#
_cell.length_a   1.000
_cell.length_b   1.000
_cell.length_c   1.000
_cell.angle_alpha   90.00
_cell.angle_beta   90.00
_cell.angle_gamma   90.00
#
_symmetry.space_group_name_H-M   'P 1'
#
loop_
_entity.id
_entity.type
_entity.pdbx_description
1 polymer ?
#
loop_
_entity_poly.entity_id
_entity_poly.type
_entity_poly.pdbx_seq_one_letter_code
_entity_poly.pdbx_strand_id
1 'polypeptide(L)'
;MTITPGATVVAEKRVVKRKFHSEMSMLMVLVGIALAFEILGWVFVGSSFLGNEQRLSIIILQVSVIGILAVGVTHVIITGGIDLASGSVVGLAAMVA
;
A
#
# COMPACT_ATOMS: atom_id res chain seq x y z
N MET A 1 -14.52 62.88 -11.11
CA MET A 1 -13.08 62.76 -10.83
C MET A 1 -12.92 62.36 -9.37
N THR A 2 -12.89 61.06 -9.10
CA THR A 2 -12.50 60.49 -7.82
C THR A 2 -11.67 59.26 -8.11
N ILE A 3 -10.46 59.27 -7.55
CA ILE A 3 -9.36 58.35 -7.77
C ILE A 3 -9.29 57.35 -6.61
N THR A 4 -8.95 56.08 -6.94
CA THR A 4 -8.32 55.01 -6.10
C THR A 4 -9.17 54.38 -4.96
N PRO A 5 -8.98 53.08 -4.57
CA PRO A 5 -7.66 52.46 -4.34
C PRO A 5 -7.46 50.99 -4.76
N GLY A 6 -6.21 50.70 -5.11
CA GLY A 6 -5.46 49.48 -4.77
C GLY A 6 -6.21 48.15 -4.64
N ALA A 7 -6.35 47.43 -5.76
CA ALA A 7 -6.30 45.97 -5.71
C ALA A 7 -4.83 45.57 -5.74
N THR A 8 -4.22 45.47 -4.56
CA THR A 8 -2.93 44.82 -4.37
C THR A 8 -3.03 43.41 -4.93
N VAL A 9 -2.33 43.19 -6.04
CA VAL A 9 -2.05 41.87 -6.58
C VAL A 9 -1.21 41.12 -5.54
N VAL A 10 -1.89 40.49 -4.59
CA VAL A 10 -1.28 39.50 -3.69
C VAL A 10 -0.93 38.33 -4.59
N ALA A 11 0.32 38.35 -5.08
CA ALA A 11 0.93 37.24 -5.77
C ALA A 11 0.89 36.04 -4.83
N GLU A 12 -0.10 35.18 -5.04
CA GLU A 12 -0.19 33.87 -4.39
C GLU A 12 1.08 33.11 -4.79
N LYS A 13 2.03 33.05 -3.87
CA LYS A 13 3.24 32.25 -4.00
C LYS A 13 2.80 30.78 -3.99
N ARG A 14 2.44 30.24 -5.15
CA ARG A 14 2.18 28.82 -5.35
C ARG A 14 3.45 28.06 -4.98
N VAL A 15 3.44 27.50 -3.77
CA VAL A 15 4.45 26.53 -3.36
C VAL A 15 4.21 25.29 -4.19
N VAL A 16 4.91 25.18 -5.32
CA VAL A 16 4.96 23.95 -6.11
C VAL A 16 5.71 22.93 -5.27
N LYS A 17 4.98 22.18 -4.44
CA LYS A 17 5.51 21.02 -3.72
C LYS A 17 6.00 20.01 -4.76
N ARG A 18 7.32 19.89 -4.87
CA ARG A 18 8.04 18.94 -5.73
C ARG A 18 7.46 17.54 -5.57
N LYS A 19 6.84 17.03 -6.65
CA LYS A 19 6.29 15.66 -6.78
C LYS A 19 7.31 14.53 -6.59
N PHE A 20 8.60 14.85 -6.45
CA PHE A 20 9.68 13.87 -6.30
C PHE A 20 9.91 13.34 -4.88
N HIS A 21 9.23 13.87 -3.86
CA HIS A 21 9.41 13.40 -2.48
C HIS A 21 8.55 12.17 -2.14
N SER A 22 7.53 11.81 -2.94
CA SER A 22 6.53 10.81 -2.54
C SER A 22 7.06 9.38 -2.54
N GLU A 23 7.86 9.00 -3.53
CA GLU A 23 8.42 7.64 -3.62
C GLU A 23 9.50 7.41 -2.57
N MET A 24 10.34 8.43 -2.32
CA MET A 24 11.33 8.41 -1.26
C MET A 24 10.67 8.30 0.12
N SER A 25 9.53 8.97 0.32
CA SER A 25 8.74 8.83 1.55
C SER A 25 8.18 7.41 1.72
N MET A 26 7.72 6.77 0.65
CA MET A 26 7.22 5.39 0.71
C MET A 26 8.32 4.39 1.06
N LEU A 27 9.50 4.52 0.44
CA LEU A 27 10.67 3.71 0.78
C LEU A 27 11.12 3.94 2.23
N MET A 28 11.14 5.19 2.70
CA MET A 28 11.44 5.50 4.11
C MET A 28 10.43 4.85 5.07
N VAL A 29 9.14 4.87 4.74
CA VAL A 29 8.10 4.22 5.54
C VAL A 29 8.31 2.70 5.57
N LEU A 30 8.62 2.08 4.42
CA LEU A 30 8.90 0.65 4.34
C LEU A 30 10.09 0.25 5.23
N VAL A 31 11.19 1.00 5.13
CA VAL A 31 12.39 0.78 5.96
C VAL A 31 12.06 0.97 7.44
N GLY A 32 11.30 2.01 7.80
CA GLY A 32 10.87 2.24 9.17
C GLY A 32 10.03 1.09 9.75
N ILE A 33 9.09 0.57 8.97
CA ILE A 33 8.26 -0.57 9.35
C ILE A 33 9.11 -1.85 9.47
N ALA A 34 10.02 -2.10 8.53
CA ALA A 34 10.91 -3.25 8.56
C ALA A 34 11.80 -3.26 9.81
N LEU A 35 12.39 -2.12 10.16
CA LEU A 35 13.19 -1.97 11.38
C LEU A 35 12.36 -2.14 12.65
N ALA A 36 11.14 -1.58 12.67
CA ALA A 36 10.24 -1.77 13.81
C ALA A 36 9.94 -3.26 14.03
N PHE A 37 9.57 -4.00 12.98
CA PHE A 37 9.31 -5.44 13.08
C PHE A 37 10.56 -6.27 13.43
N GLU A 38 11.75 -5.86 12.98
CA GLU A 38 12.99 -6.53 13.37
C GLU A 38 13.28 -6.36 14.87
N ILE A 39 13.15 -5.14 15.40
CA ILE A 39 13.34 -4.85 16.84
C ILE A 39 12.29 -5.59 17.67
N LEU A 40 11.01 -5.55 17.26
CA LEU A 40 9.95 -6.30 17.93
C LEU A 40 10.20 -7.82 17.85
N GLY A 41 10.69 -8.32 16.72
CA GLY A 41 11.04 -9.74 16.54
C GLY A 41 12.11 -10.20 17.52
N TRP A 42 13.14 -9.39 17.72
CA TRP A 42 14.18 -9.65 18.73
C TRP A 42 13.63 -9.61 20.16
N VAL A 43 12.85 -8.59 20.52
CA VAL A 43 12.36 -8.39 21.90
C VAL A 43 11.31 -9.43 22.30
N PHE A 44 10.37 -9.77 21.42
CA PHE A 44 9.22 -10.61 21.77
C PHE A 44 9.38 -12.08 21.37
N VAL A 45 10.11 -12.38 20.30
CA VAL A 45 10.23 -13.73 19.73
C VAL A 45 11.63 -14.30 19.90
N GLY A 46 12.64 -13.47 20.17
CA GLY A 46 14.05 -13.88 20.28
C GLY A 46 14.67 -14.31 18.95
N SER A 47 14.00 -14.03 17.82
CA SER A 47 14.44 -14.40 16.47
C SER A 47 14.22 -13.25 15.52
N SER A 48 15.15 -13.03 14.58
CA SER A 48 15.01 -12.00 13.53
C SER A 48 13.72 -12.17 12.74
N PHE A 49 13.05 -11.04 12.44
CA PHE A 49 11.85 -11.03 11.62
C PHE A 49 12.22 -11.26 10.15
N LEU A 50 13.24 -10.55 9.67
CA LEU A 50 13.76 -10.69 8.30
C LEU A 50 14.71 -11.88 8.16
N GLY A 51 15.50 -12.19 9.19
CA GLY A 51 16.48 -13.27 9.16
C GLY A 51 15.92 -14.69 9.36
N ASN A 52 14.61 -14.84 9.55
CA ASN A 52 13.98 -16.15 9.70
C ASN A 52 13.41 -16.62 8.37
N GLU A 53 14.12 -17.56 7.73
CA GLU A 53 13.77 -18.14 6.42
C GLU A 53 12.35 -18.67 6.36
N GLN A 54 11.86 -19.32 7.44
CA GLN A 54 10.50 -19.87 7.48
C GLN A 54 9.45 -18.76 7.50
N ARG A 55 9.61 -17.75 8.36
CA ARG A 55 8.67 -16.62 8.45
C ARG A 55 8.65 -15.81 7.16
N LEU A 56 9.83 -15.54 6.62
CA LEU A 56 9.96 -14.79 5.38
C LEU A 56 9.34 -15.57 4.21
N SER A 57 9.58 -16.89 4.13
CA SER A 57 8.94 -17.75 3.13
C SER A 57 7.41 -17.73 3.23
N ILE A 58 6.84 -17.80 4.43
CA ILE A 58 5.39 -17.72 4.62
C ILE A 58 4.84 -16.38 4.11
N ILE A 59 5.48 -15.26 4.46
CA ILE A 59 5.06 -13.92 4.01
C ILE A 59 5.12 -13.81 2.49
N ILE A 60 6.26 -14.22 1.89
CA ILE A 60 6.45 -14.18 0.45
C ILE A 60 5.40 -15.06 -0.25
N LEU A 61 5.28 -16.33 0.15
CA LEU A 61 4.33 -17.26 -0.44
C LEU A 61 2.90 -16.74 -0.34
N GLN A 62 2.49 -16.20 0.82
CA GLN A 62 1.14 -15.68 1.02
C GLN A 62 0.86 -14.48 0.10
N VAL A 63 1.79 -13.53 0.03
CA VAL A 63 1.66 -12.35 -0.85
C VAL A 63 1.69 -12.77 -2.32
N SER A 64 2.52 -13.74 -2.69
CA SER A 64 2.56 -14.29 -4.05
C SER A 64 1.24 -14.96 -4.44
N VAL A 65 0.65 -15.78 -3.56
CA VAL A 65 -0.65 -16.42 -3.82
C VAL A 65 -1.71 -15.35 -4.08
N ILE A 66 -1.81 -14.34 -3.20
CA ILE A 66 -2.78 -13.25 -3.37
C ILE A 66 -2.52 -12.44 -4.65
N GLY A 67 -1.25 -12.17 -4.98
CA GLY A 67 -0.87 -11.47 -6.20
C GLY A 67 -1.26 -12.23 -7.48
N ILE A 68 -0.97 -13.53 -7.54
CA ILE A 68 -1.34 -14.38 -8.68
C ILE A 68 -2.87 -14.49 -8.80
N LEU A 69 -3.57 -14.66 -7.67
CA LEU A 69 -5.03 -14.68 -7.63
C LEU A 69 -5.63 -13.35 -8.13
N ALA A 70 -5.05 -12.21 -7.76
CA ALA A 70 -5.52 -10.90 -8.22
C ALA A 70 -5.40 -10.74 -9.75
N VAL A 71 -4.31 -11.24 -10.34
CA VAL A 71 -4.14 -11.27 -11.80
C VAL A 71 -5.22 -12.14 -12.45
N GLY A 72 -5.48 -13.34 -11.92
CA GLY A 72 -6.51 -14.23 -12.43
C GLY A 72 -7.93 -13.67 -12.31
N VAL A 73 -8.27 -13.09 -11.16
CA VAL A 73 -9.60 -12.49 -10.90
C VAL A 73 -9.91 -11.35 -11.87
N THR A 74 -8.92 -10.54 -12.25
CA THR A 74 -9.11 -9.49 -13.26
C THR A 74 -9.54 -10.07 -14.61
N HIS A 75 -8.97 -11.22 -15.00
CA HIS A 75 -9.34 -11.88 -16.24
C HIS A 75 -10.77 -12.43 -16.20
N VAL A 76 -11.17 -13.04 -15.07
CA VAL A 76 -12.52 -13.56 -14.84
C VAL A 76 -13.57 -12.44 -14.85
N ILE A 77 -13.27 -11.28 -14.26
CA ILE A 77 -14.17 -10.12 -14.28
C ILE A 77 -14.40 -9.64 -15.72
N ILE A 78 -13.32 -9.48 -16.51
CA ILE A 78 -13.42 -8.95 -17.87
C ILE A 78 -14.10 -9.95 -18.83
N THR A 79 -13.76 -11.23 -18.77
CA THR A 79 -14.29 -12.24 -19.70
C THR A 79 -15.63 -12.82 -19.28
N GLY A 80 -15.87 -13.00 -17.98
CA GLY A 80 -17.12 -13.54 -17.46
C GLY A 80 -18.23 -12.48 -17.34
N GLY A 81 -17.89 -11.19 -17.29
CA GLY A 81 -18.84 -10.13 -16.92
C GLY A 81 -19.39 -10.29 -15.50
N ILE A 82 -18.74 -11.13 -14.69
CA ILE A 82 -19.14 -11.46 -13.32
C ILE A 82 -18.29 -10.59 -12.39
N ASP A 83 -18.92 -9.63 -11.72
CA ASP A 83 -18.28 -8.77 -10.72
C ASP A 83 -17.99 -9.58 -9.44
N LEU A 84 -16.89 -10.32 -9.46
CA LEU A 84 -16.43 -11.14 -8.36
C LEU A 84 -15.53 -10.32 -7.45
N ALA A 85 -16.13 -9.72 -6.42
CA ALA A 85 -15.39 -9.29 -5.25
C ALA A 85 -14.79 -10.53 -4.57
N SER A 86 -13.46 -10.56 -4.36
CA SER A 86 -12.77 -11.68 -3.72
C SER A 86 -13.36 -12.07 -2.35
N GLY A 87 -13.95 -11.10 -1.63
CA GLY A 87 -14.67 -11.33 -0.38
C GLY A 87 -15.93 -12.21 -0.50
N SER A 88 -16.69 -12.09 -1.61
CA SER A 88 -17.88 -12.92 -1.84
C SER A 88 -17.51 -14.38 -2.17
N VAL A 89 -16.43 -14.57 -2.95
CA VAL A 89 -15.90 -15.91 -3.29
C VAL A 89 -15.37 -16.63 -2.06
N VAL A 90 -14.57 -15.94 -1.26
CA VAL A 90 -14.02 -16.51 -0.01
C VAL A 90 -15.15 -16.80 0.98
N GLY A 91 -16.17 -15.93 1.08
CA GLY A 91 -17.33 -16.16 1.94
C GLY A 91 -18.16 -17.39 1.53
N LEU A 92 -18.42 -17.57 0.23
CA LEU A 92 -19.11 -18.75 -0.27
C LEU A 92 -18.27 -20.02 -0.09
N ALA A 93 -16.96 -19.98 -0.36
CA ALA A 93 -16.06 -21.10 -0.13
C ALA A 93 -16.01 -21.52 1.34
N ALA A 94 -16.06 -20.55 2.28
CA ALA A 94 -16.08 -20.82 3.72
C ALA A 94 -17.40 -21.40 4.25
N MET A 95 -18.53 -21.20 3.56
CA MET A 95 -19.80 -21.86 3.90
C MET A 95 -19.91 -23.27 3.34
N VAL A 96 -19.21 -23.55 2.23
CA VAL A 96 -19.23 -24.87 1.56
C VAL A 96 -18.19 -25.82 2.15
N ALA A 97 -17.05 -25.30 2.63
CA ALA A 97 -16.03 -26.06 3.35
C ALA A 97 -16.44 -26.38 4.79
#